data_AF-A0A2W4LLX9-F1
#
_entry.id   AF-A0A2W4LLX9-F1
#
_cell.length_a   1.000
_cell.length_b   1.000
_cell.length_c   1.000
_cell.angle_alpha   90.00
_cell.angle_beta   90.00
_cell.angle_gamma   90.00
#
_symmetry.space_group_name_H-M   'P 1'
#
loop_
_entity.id
_entity.type
_entity.pdbx_description
1 polymer ?
#
loop_
_entity_poly.entity_id
_entity_poly.type
_entity_poly.pdbx_seq_one_letter_code
_entity_poly.pdbx_strand_id
1 'polypeptide(L)'
;VAARPSLLRCAAEEGFRVTALGKKRFERSGLSRAALSGGEFVGADRLADRIDVALAAAREPGVSYCYWGEIDAAGHKHGWGSDEWASALEDADREISRLASSLPADTALVVTADHGMIDVPGAPRWDIATHAELARDVELATGEPRALHLHTTPDAAADVAARWQEVLGEAAVVMTRDEAEGIGLYGPVDDIARGRLGDVEVAMTGRATVVDSRTQSPASMALIGAHGSLTPEELMVPLLMVQAA
;
A
#
# COMPACT_ATOMS: atom_id res chain seq x y z
N VAL A 1 4.10 -16.25 9.60
CA VAL A 1 4.99 -16.78 8.54
C VAL A 1 4.34 -16.38 7.22
N ALA A 2 5.08 -15.79 6.27
CA ALA A 2 4.54 -15.51 4.94
C ALA A 2 4.21 -16.84 4.25
N ALA A 3 3.05 -16.93 3.59
CA ALA A 3 2.60 -18.18 2.96
C ALA A 3 3.54 -18.63 1.83
N ARG A 4 4.28 -17.68 1.23
CA ARG A 4 5.22 -17.91 0.12
C ARG A 4 6.50 -17.08 0.33
N PRO A 5 7.67 -17.55 -0.14
CA PRO A 5 8.88 -16.73 -0.13
C PRO A 5 8.71 -15.49 -1.01
N SER A 6 9.33 -14.37 -0.63
CA SER A 6 9.37 -13.18 -1.49
C SER A 6 10.31 -13.41 -2.67
N LEU A 7 10.16 -12.63 -3.75
CA LEU A 7 11.07 -12.70 -4.90
C LEU A 7 12.53 -12.42 -4.52
N LEU A 8 12.75 -11.53 -3.54
CA LEU A 8 14.06 -11.25 -2.98
C LEU A 8 14.66 -12.47 -2.28
N ARG A 9 13.84 -13.24 -1.56
CA ARG A 9 14.25 -14.50 -0.95
C ARG A 9 14.58 -15.55 -2.01
N CYS A 10 13.75 -15.70 -3.03
CA CYS A 10 14.03 -16.62 -4.13
C CYS A 10 15.34 -16.27 -4.84
N ALA A 11 15.60 -14.99 -5.13
CA ALA A 11 16.85 -14.55 -5.74
C ALA A 11 18.08 -14.91 -4.88
N ALA A 12 17.99 -14.71 -3.57
CA ALA A 12 19.08 -15.10 -2.66
C ALA A 12 19.31 -16.62 -2.60
N GLU A 13 18.23 -17.41 -2.63
CA GLU A 13 18.30 -18.88 -2.67
C GLU A 13 18.93 -19.39 -3.98
N GLU A 14 18.79 -18.64 -5.09
CA GLU A 14 19.49 -18.86 -6.36
C GLU A 14 20.94 -18.32 -6.38
N GLY A 15 21.42 -17.74 -5.28
CA GLY A 15 22.80 -17.29 -5.13
C GLY A 15 23.08 -15.83 -5.53
N PHE A 16 22.04 -15.04 -5.85
CA PHE A 16 22.21 -13.60 -6.07
C PHE A 16 22.47 -12.86 -4.75
N ARG A 17 23.38 -11.88 -4.77
CA ARG A 17 23.50 -10.92 -3.68
C ARG A 17 22.23 -10.08 -3.64
N VAL A 18 21.58 -9.99 -2.48
CA VAL A 18 20.35 -9.21 -2.30
C VAL A 18 20.56 -8.15 -1.22
N THR A 19 20.18 -6.92 -1.53
CA THR A 19 20.24 -5.78 -0.60
C THR A 19 18.89 -5.05 -0.56
N ALA A 20 18.27 -4.98 0.61
CA ALA A 20 17.03 -4.24 0.84
C ALA A 20 17.33 -2.95 1.59
N LEU A 21 16.83 -1.81 1.10
CA LEU A 21 17.09 -0.48 1.65
C LEU A 21 15.78 0.15 2.13
N GLY A 22 15.79 0.71 3.33
CA GLY A 22 14.65 1.40 3.90
C GLY A 22 15.00 2.15 5.18
N LYS A 23 14.00 2.76 5.83
CA LYS A 23 14.21 3.46 7.10
C LYS A 23 14.71 2.49 8.18
N LYS A 24 15.65 2.95 9.03
CA LYS A 24 16.25 2.14 10.10
C LYS A 24 15.21 1.52 11.03
N ARG A 25 14.16 2.28 11.35
CA ARG A 25 13.07 1.82 12.23
C ARG A 25 12.35 0.56 11.72
N PHE A 26 12.40 0.26 10.42
CA PHE A 26 11.71 -0.87 9.82
C PHE A 26 12.55 -2.14 9.72
N GLU A 27 13.86 -2.07 9.95
CA GLU A 27 14.80 -3.20 9.82
C GLU A 27 14.32 -4.47 10.54
N ARG A 28 13.74 -4.30 11.73
CA ARG A 28 13.28 -5.42 12.57
C ARG A 28 11.76 -5.63 12.54
N SER A 29 11.05 -4.88 11.69
CA SER A 29 9.59 -4.98 11.60
C SER A 29 9.17 -6.34 11.06
N GLY A 30 8.01 -6.83 11.50
CA GLY A 30 7.46 -8.11 11.02
C GLY A 30 7.22 -8.11 9.52
N LEU A 31 6.75 -6.97 8.98
CA LEU A 31 6.50 -6.80 7.55
C LEU A 31 7.81 -6.85 6.74
N SER A 32 8.85 -6.09 7.12
CA SER A 32 10.13 -6.13 6.41
C SER A 32 10.78 -7.51 6.47
N ARG A 33 10.69 -8.21 7.61
CA ARG A 33 11.16 -9.59 7.73
C ARG A 33 10.38 -10.58 6.87
N ALA A 34 9.12 -10.31 6.57
CA ALA A 34 8.32 -11.16 5.69
C ALA A 34 8.58 -10.84 4.22
N ALA A 35 8.46 -9.57 3.83
CA ALA A 35 8.49 -9.12 2.44
C ALA A 35 9.91 -8.93 1.89
N LEU A 36 10.85 -8.46 2.72
CA LEU A 36 12.19 -8.05 2.31
C LEU A 36 13.28 -9.03 2.78
N SER A 37 12.88 -10.26 3.14
CA SER A 37 13.84 -11.33 3.47
C SER A 37 14.60 -11.83 2.24
N GLY A 38 15.71 -12.52 2.47
CA GLY A 38 16.57 -13.09 1.43
C GLY A 38 17.99 -12.55 1.50
N GLY A 39 18.14 -11.26 1.77
CA GLY A 39 19.44 -10.60 1.78
C GLY A 39 19.70 -9.74 3.01
N GLU A 40 20.64 -8.83 2.85
CA GLU A 40 20.99 -7.83 3.86
C GLU A 40 19.98 -6.67 3.81
N PHE A 41 19.44 -6.29 4.97
CA PHE A 41 18.68 -5.05 5.10
C PHE A 41 19.62 -3.94 5.59
N VAL A 42 19.74 -2.86 4.82
CA VAL A 42 20.54 -1.69 5.19
C VAL A 42 19.62 -0.51 5.51
N GLY A 43 19.60 -0.13 6.79
CA GLY A 43 18.79 0.97 7.29
C GLY A 43 19.42 2.34 7.04
N ALA A 44 18.74 3.21 6.30
CA ALA A 44 19.14 4.60 6.06
C ALA A 44 17.90 5.51 6.07
N ASP A 45 17.97 6.63 6.79
CA ASP A 45 16.78 7.47 7.04
C ASP A 45 16.54 8.47 5.91
N ARG A 46 17.58 9.10 5.37
CA ARG A 46 17.47 10.02 4.23
C ARG A 46 17.48 9.23 2.92
N LEU A 47 16.73 9.69 1.92
CA LEU A 47 16.75 9.09 0.59
C LEU A 47 18.15 9.12 -0.03
N ALA A 48 18.87 10.24 0.09
CA ALA A 48 20.24 10.38 -0.40
C ALA A 48 21.19 9.29 0.17
N ASP A 49 21.09 9.00 1.48
CA ASP A 49 21.88 7.97 2.12
C ASP A 49 21.54 6.57 1.57
N ARG A 50 20.25 6.30 1.27
CA ARG A 50 19.82 5.05 0.62
C ARG A 50 20.40 4.94 -0.79
N ILE A 51 20.41 6.03 -1.56
CA ILE A 51 21.02 6.05 -2.90
C ILE A 51 22.53 5.82 -2.84
N ASP A 52 23.24 6.36 -1.85
CA ASP A 52 24.67 6.09 -1.68
C ASP A 52 24.94 4.60 -1.43
N VAL A 53 24.10 3.94 -0.62
CA VAL A 53 24.18 2.50 -0.39
C VAL A 53 23.85 1.73 -1.67
N ALA A 54 22.81 2.13 -2.42
CA ALA A 54 22.43 1.48 -3.68
C ALA A 54 23.58 1.54 -4.71
N LEU A 55 24.22 2.71 -4.85
CA LEU A 55 25.37 2.90 -5.73
C LEU A 55 26.59 2.08 -5.31
N ALA A 56 26.82 1.93 -4.00
CA ALA A 56 27.87 1.05 -3.49
C ALA A 56 27.57 -0.42 -3.75
N ALA A 57 26.31 -0.85 -3.55
CA ALA A 57 25.87 -2.22 -3.79
C ALA A 57 25.93 -2.61 -5.27
N ALA A 58 25.60 -1.68 -6.18
CA ALA A 58 25.61 -1.90 -7.62
C ALA A 58 27.01 -2.15 -8.21
N ARG A 59 28.09 -1.97 -7.45
CA ARG A 59 29.47 -2.29 -7.90
C ARG A 59 29.74 -3.78 -8.03
N GLU A 60 28.86 -4.62 -7.49
CA GLU A 60 28.92 -6.07 -7.60
C GLU A 60 27.58 -6.60 -8.15
N PRO A 61 27.59 -7.72 -8.90
CA PRO A 61 26.36 -8.32 -9.40
C PRO A 61 25.37 -8.68 -8.27
N GLY A 62 24.11 -8.27 -8.41
CA GLY A 62 23.08 -8.52 -7.42
C GLY A 62 21.77 -7.78 -7.69
N VAL A 63 20.85 -7.86 -6.73
CA VAL A 63 19.55 -7.18 -6.75
C VAL A 63 19.43 -6.26 -5.54
N SER A 64 19.18 -4.98 -5.78
CA SER A 64 18.87 -4.01 -4.74
C SER A 64 17.41 -3.59 -4.80
N TYR A 65 16.70 -3.65 -3.67
CA TYR A 65 15.35 -3.11 -3.50
C TYR A 65 15.39 -1.90 -2.59
N CYS A 66 15.04 -0.72 -3.10
CA CYS A 66 15.04 0.52 -2.33
C CYS A 66 13.62 1.02 -2.09
N TYR A 67 13.16 1.00 -0.84
CA TYR A 67 11.87 1.56 -0.46
C TYR A 67 12.02 3.01 0.01
N TRP A 68 11.04 3.83 -0.39
CA TRP A 68 10.89 5.22 0.02
C TRP A 68 9.40 5.53 0.17
N GLY A 69 9.06 6.31 1.19
CA GLY A 69 7.68 6.57 1.58
C GLY A 69 7.46 8.00 2.05
N GLU A 70 8.35 8.90 1.64
CA GLU A 70 8.31 10.31 2.02
C GLU A 70 7.22 11.07 1.23
N ILE A 71 7.01 10.75 -0.06
CA ILE A 71 5.86 11.28 -0.82
C ILE A 71 4.54 10.85 -0.21
N ASP A 72 4.40 9.55 0.10
CA ASP A 72 3.19 9.02 0.71
C ASP A 72 2.88 9.71 2.05
N ALA A 73 3.88 9.80 2.93
CA ALA A 73 3.73 10.48 4.21
C ALA A 73 3.35 11.97 4.07
N ALA A 74 3.88 12.66 3.06
CA ALA A 74 3.49 14.04 2.76
C ALA A 74 2.04 14.10 2.25
N GLY A 75 1.65 13.21 1.35
CA GLY A 75 0.29 13.14 0.79
C GLY A 75 -0.77 12.88 1.86
N HIS A 76 -0.54 11.90 2.74
CA HIS A 76 -1.42 11.64 3.86
C HIS A 76 -1.59 12.83 4.79
N LYS A 77 -0.50 13.52 5.12
CA LYS A 77 -0.51 14.57 6.14
C LYS A 77 -0.94 15.94 5.61
N HIS A 78 -0.57 16.27 4.38
CA HIS A 78 -0.71 17.61 3.81
C HIS A 78 -1.60 17.65 2.55
N GLY A 79 -1.91 16.49 1.96
CA GLY A 79 -2.63 16.35 0.69
C GLY A 79 -1.70 16.29 -0.51
N TRP A 80 -2.14 15.64 -1.59
CA TRP A 80 -1.31 15.45 -2.79
C TRP A 80 -1.05 16.75 -3.55
N GLY A 81 -1.92 17.76 -3.38
CA GLY A 81 -1.79 19.09 -3.99
C GLY A 81 -0.96 20.10 -3.18
N SER A 82 -0.27 19.68 -2.13
CA SER A 82 0.44 20.58 -1.21
C SER A 82 1.89 20.87 -1.62
N ASP A 83 2.45 21.98 -1.14
CA ASP A 83 3.87 22.31 -1.35
C ASP A 83 4.80 21.28 -0.69
N GLU A 84 4.40 20.70 0.45
CA GLU A 84 5.16 19.63 1.10
C GLU A 84 5.20 18.35 0.26
N TRP A 85 4.10 17.99 -0.39
CA TRP A 85 4.07 16.86 -1.33
C TRP A 85 4.95 17.13 -2.55
N ALA A 86 4.84 18.34 -3.13
CA ALA A 86 5.66 18.74 -4.26
C ALA A 86 7.16 18.72 -3.92
N SER A 87 7.55 19.24 -2.75
CA SER A 87 8.93 19.19 -2.27
C SER A 87 9.43 17.76 -2.08
N ALA A 88 8.61 16.84 -1.56
CA ALA A 88 8.96 15.43 -1.44
C ALA A 88 9.14 14.76 -2.81
N LEU A 89 8.34 15.16 -3.81
CA LEU A 89 8.48 14.71 -5.19
C LEU A 89 9.78 15.20 -5.83
N GLU A 90 10.10 16.50 -5.69
CA GLU A 90 11.35 17.07 -6.21
C GLU A 90 12.60 16.43 -5.58
N ASP A 91 12.52 16.10 -4.28
CA ASP A 91 13.58 15.36 -3.60
C ASP A 91 13.77 13.95 -4.17
N ALA A 92 12.67 13.26 -4.49
CA ALA A 92 12.72 11.94 -5.10
C ALA A 92 13.26 11.98 -6.53
N ASP A 93 12.77 12.91 -7.35
CA ASP A 93 13.22 13.12 -8.73
C ASP A 93 14.74 13.36 -8.80
N ARG A 94 15.25 14.23 -7.94
CA ARG A 94 16.69 14.53 -7.84
C ARG A 94 17.51 13.29 -7.51
N GLU A 95 17.10 12.50 -6.52
CA GLU A 95 17.85 11.32 -6.08
C GLU A 95 17.72 10.14 -7.06
N ILE A 96 16.57 9.97 -7.72
CA ILE A 96 16.38 8.98 -8.79
C ILE A 96 17.26 9.35 -9.99
N SER A 97 17.30 10.63 -10.37
CA SER A 97 18.17 11.13 -11.44
C SER A 97 19.65 10.89 -11.12
N ARG A 98 20.06 11.15 -9.87
CA ARG A 98 21.42 10.86 -9.40
C ARG A 98 21.74 9.38 -9.48
N LEU A 99 20.83 8.51 -9.01
CA LEU A 99 20.99 7.07 -9.12
C LEU A 99 21.16 6.65 -10.59
N ALA A 100 20.21 7.01 -11.45
CA ALA A 100 20.21 6.66 -12.87
C ALA A 100 21.50 7.07 -13.60
N SER A 101 22.02 8.26 -13.33
CA SER A 101 23.25 8.78 -13.95
C SER A 101 24.56 8.19 -13.39
N SER A 102 24.51 7.52 -12.24
CA SER A 102 25.71 7.04 -11.53
C SER A 102 25.81 5.51 -11.48
N LEU A 103 24.80 4.80 -11.97
CA LEU A 103 24.80 3.34 -12.04
C LEU A 103 25.81 2.82 -13.09
N PRO A 104 26.43 1.66 -12.86
CA PRO A 104 27.23 0.98 -13.88
C PRO A 104 26.40 0.65 -15.14
N ALA A 105 27.01 0.72 -16.32
CA ALA A 105 26.34 0.55 -17.63
C ALA A 105 25.65 -0.82 -17.82
N ASP A 106 26.01 -1.84 -17.03
CA ASP A 106 25.39 -3.16 -17.02
C ASP A 106 24.24 -3.28 -16.00
N THR A 107 23.82 -2.17 -15.40
CA THR A 107 22.71 -2.13 -14.43
C THR A 107 21.41 -1.65 -15.06
N ALA A 108 20.31 -2.35 -14.75
CA ALA A 108 18.96 -1.90 -15.02
C ALA A 108 18.33 -1.29 -13.75
N LEU A 109 17.73 -0.12 -13.89
CA LEU A 109 16.94 0.54 -12.85
C LEU A 109 15.46 0.47 -13.21
N VAL A 110 14.64 -0.01 -12.27
CA VAL A 110 13.18 0.03 -12.35
C VAL A 110 12.66 0.89 -11.21
N VAL A 111 11.83 1.87 -11.52
CA VAL A 111 11.14 2.73 -10.55
C VAL A 111 9.65 2.58 -10.72
N THR A 112 8.95 2.28 -9.63
CA THR A 112 7.50 2.14 -9.58
C THR A 112 6.96 2.60 -8.23
N ALA A 113 5.63 2.76 -8.15
CA ALA A 113 4.90 2.87 -6.89
C ALA A 113 3.96 1.68 -6.71
N ASP A 114 3.47 1.51 -5.49
CA ASP A 114 2.44 0.54 -5.09
C ASP A 114 1.03 1.11 -5.26
N HIS A 115 0.84 2.41 -5.04
CA HIS A 115 -0.44 3.10 -5.25
C HIS A 115 -0.25 4.60 -5.53
N GLY A 116 -1.35 5.24 -5.93
CA GLY A 116 -1.50 6.69 -5.96
C GLY A 116 -2.13 7.25 -4.67
N MET A 117 -2.78 8.41 -4.76
CA MET A 117 -3.30 9.14 -3.60
C MET A 117 -4.47 10.04 -4.00
N ILE A 118 -5.44 10.21 -3.11
CA ILE A 118 -6.56 11.15 -3.28
C ILE A 118 -6.86 11.94 -2.00
N ASP A 119 -7.24 13.21 -2.15
CA ASP A 119 -7.59 14.08 -1.02
C ASP A 119 -9.07 13.93 -0.63
N VAL A 120 -9.33 13.59 0.63
CA VAL A 120 -10.68 13.31 1.15
C VAL A 120 -11.38 14.43 1.94
N PRO A 121 -10.76 15.59 2.29
CA PRO A 121 -11.51 16.67 2.93
C PRO A 121 -12.72 17.16 2.12
N GLY A 122 -13.84 17.33 2.82
CA GLY A 122 -15.12 17.74 2.24
C GLY A 122 -15.83 16.66 1.42
N ALA A 123 -15.27 15.45 1.33
CA ALA A 123 -15.95 14.31 0.72
C ALA A 123 -16.92 13.63 1.70
N PRO A 124 -17.90 12.84 1.20
CA PRO A 124 -18.75 12.01 2.06
C PRO A 124 -17.91 11.08 2.94
N ARG A 125 -18.25 11.03 4.22
CA ARG A 125 -17.60 10.18 5.21
C ARG A 125 -18.62 9.57 6.15
N TRP A 126 -18.55 8.26 6.31
CA TRP A 126 -19.34 7.52 7.29
C TRP A 126 -18.44 7.01 8.41
N ASP A 127 -18.96 7.01 9.64
CA ASP A 127 -18.30 6.40 10.79
C ASP A 127 -19.17 5.25 11.30
N ILE A 128 -18.67 4.02 11.16
CA ILE A 128 -19.37 2.80 11.56
C ILE A 128 -19.80 2.90 13.02
N ALA A 129 -18.97 3.49 13.89
CA ALA A 129 -19.25 3.61 15.32
C ALA A 129 -20.54 4.37 15.65
N THR A 130 -20.97 5.27 14.76
CA THR A 130 -22.13 6.15 14.96
C THR A 130 -23.26 5.87 13.98
N HIS A 131 -23.08 4.91 13.06
CA HIS A 131 -24.05 4.60 12.02
C HIS A 131 -24.65 3.20 12.23
N ALA A 132 -25.80 3.14 12.92
CA ALA A 132 -26.43 1.88 13.36
C ALA A 132 -26.59 0.83 12.24
N GLU A 133 -26.98 1.27 11.03
CA GLU A 133 -27.12 0.35 9.89
C GLU A 133 -25.80 -0.27 9.45
N LEU A 134 -24.71 0.50 9.41
CA LEU A 134 -23.39 0.01 9.00
C LEU A 134 -22.75 -0.87 10.10
N ALA A 135 -23.09 -0.62 11.36
CA ALA A 135 -22.56 -1.37 12.50
C ALA A 135 -23.24 -2.72 12.74
N ARG A 136 -24.52 -2.85 12.39
CA ARG A 136 -25.31 -4.06 12.67
C ARG A 136 -24.70 -5.27 11.92
N ASP A 137 -24.45 -6.36 12.63
CA ASP A 137 -23.86 -7.61 12.13
C ASP A 137 -22.41 -7.53 11.62
N VAL A 138 -21.72 -6.40 11.84
CA VAL A 138 -20.28 -6.23 11.56
C VAL A 138 -19.51 -6.39 12.87
N GLU A 139 -18.75 -7.49 12.99
CA GLU A 139 -17.93 -7.77 14.17
C GLU A 139 -16.62 -6.97 14.16
N LEU A 140 -16.01 -6.83 12.99
CA LEU A 140 -14.75 -6.12 12.81
C LEU A 140 -14.67 -5.53 11.40
N ALA A 141 -14.27 -4.25 11.31
CA ALA A 141 -13.84 -3.64 10.06
C ALA A 141 -12.30 -3.56 10.04
N THR A 142 -11.71 -4.07 8.96
CA THR A 142 -10.27 -4.02 8.69
C THR A 142 -9.99 -3.40 7.32
N GLY A 143 -8.72 -3.21 6.98
CA GLY A 143 -8.31 -2.54 5.75
C GLY A 143 -8.13 -1.04 5.95
N GLU A 144 -8.32 -0.28 4.87
CA GLU A 144 -8.11 1.17 4.80
C GLU A 144 -9.45 1.89 4.66
N PRO A 145 -9.55 3.19 5.01
CA PRO A 145 -10.81 3.94 4.89
C PRO A 145 -11.41 3.99 3.47
N ARG A 146 -10.63 3.60 2.47
CA ARG A 146 -10.97 3.54 1.05
C ARG A 146 -11.23 2.12 0.54
N ALA A 147 -10.81 1.09 1.28
CA ALA A 147 -10.98 -0.32 0.93
C ALA A 147 -11.11 -1.15 2.21
N LEU A 148 -12.34 -1.50 2.56
CA LEU A 148 -12.67 -2.17 3.82
C LEU A 148 -12.91 -3.65 3.60
N HIS A 149 -12.35 -4.44 4.50
CA HIS A 149 -12.66 -5.85 4.70
C HIS A 149 -13.53 -5.96 5.96
N LEU A 150 -14.82 -6.27 5.78
CA LEU A 150 -15.78 -6.44 6.88
C LEU A 150 -15.87 -7.91 7.27
N HIS A 151 -15.66 -8.19 8.55
CA HIS A 151 -15.86 -9.49 9.16
C HIS A 151 -17.22 -9.48 9.84
N THR A 152 -18.08 -10.42 9.44
CA THR A 152 -19.51 -10.39 9.78
C THR A 152 -19.85 -11.45 10.81
N THR A 153 -21.01 -11.29 11.47
CA THR A 153 -21.58 -12.40 12.22
C THR A 153 -21.86 -13.58 11.27
N PRO A 154 -21.78 -14.85 11.73
CA PRO A 154 -22.00 -16.00 10.87
C PRO A 154 -23.31 -15.92 10.09
N ASP A 155 -23.26 -16.27 8.81
CA ASP A 155 -24.37 -16.27 7.86
C ASP A 155 -24.97 -14.88 7.52
N ALA A 156 -24.36 -13.76 7.98
CA ALA A 156 -24.89 -12.41 7.74
C ALA A 156 -24.27 -11.66 6.54
N ALA A 157 -23.24 -12.22 5.89
CA ALA A 157 -22.45 -11.53 4.86
C ALA A 157 -23.30 -10.92 3.72
N ALA A 158 -24.27 -11.66 3.19
CA ALA A 158 -25.14 -11.18 2.11
C ALA A 158 -26.03 -10.02 2.56
N ASP A 159 -26.61 -10.11 3.76
CA ASP A 159 -27.46 -9.05 4.32
C ASP A 159 -26.65 -7.80 4.67
N VAL A 160 -25.42 -7.97 5.15
CA VAL A 160 -24.47 -6.86 5.39
C VAL A 160 -24.09 -6.20 4.07
N ALA A 161 -23.72 -6.96 3.05
CA ALA A 161 -23.37 -6.43 1.73
C ALA A 161 -24.52 -5.61 1.12
N ALA A 162 -25.73 -6.15 1.11
CA ALA A 162 -26.91 -5.45 0.59
C ALA A 162 -27.18 -4.13 1.32
N ARG A 163 -27.08 -4.13 2.65
CA ARG A 163 -27.32 -2.95 3.47
C ARG A 163 -26.23 -1.89 3.31
N TRP A 164 -24.96 -2.31 3.24
CA TRP A 164 -23.85 -1.41 2.95
C TRP A 164 -24.00 -0.78 1.57
N GLN A 165 -24.42 -1.54 0.57
CA GLN A 165 -24.71 -1.02 -0.77
C GLN A 165 -25.88 -0.02 -0.78
N GLU A 166 -26.93 -0.27 0.01
CA GLU A 166 -28.06 0.66 0.17
C GLU A 166 -27.63 1.97 0.84
N VAL A 167 -26.85 1.91 1.91
CA VAL A 167 -26.40 3.10 2.66
C VAL A 167 -25.37 3.92 1.88
N LEU A 168 -24.39 3.27 1.23
CA LEU A 168 -23.31 3.96 0.54
C LEU A 168 -23.70 4.37 -0.89
N GLY A 169 -24.66 3.67 -1.51
CA GLY A 169 -25.10 3.95 -2.88
C GLY A 169 -23.92 3.95 -3.86
N GLU A 170 -23.82 4.99 -4.68
CA GLU A 170 -22.75 5.13 -5.67
C GLU A 170 -21.37 5.42 -5.05
N ALA A 171 -21.30 5.71 -3.75
CA ALA A 171 -20.04 6.05 -3.06
C ALA A 171 -19.13 4.83 -2.80
N ALA A 172 -19.61 3.61 -3.08
CA ALA A 172 -18.81 2.40 -2.96
C ALA A 172 -19.30 1.30 -3.90
N VAL A 173 -18.38 0.39 -4.25
CA VAL A 173 -18.68 -0.94 -4.78
C VAL A 173 -18.60 -1.92 -3.62
N VAL A 174 -19.70 -2.58 -3.31
CA VAL A 174 -19.80 -3.56 -2.22
C VAL A 174 -19.97 -4.95 -2.80
N MET A 175 -19.15 -5.89 -2.34
CA MET A 175 -19.14 -7.28 -2.80
C MET A 175 -18.99 -8.22 -1.62
N THR A 176 -19.59 -9.40 -1.66
CA THR A 176 -19.16 -10.50 -0.78
C THR A 176 -17.77 -10.98 -1.18
N ARG A 177 -17.07 -11.67 -0.27
CA ARG A 177 -15.76 -12.30 -0.57
C ARG A 177 -15.79 -13.17 -1.82
N ASP A 178 -16.84 -13.98 -1.96
CA ASP A 178 -16.97 -14.91 -3.09
C ASP A 178 -17.21 -14.18 -4.41
N GLU A 179 -17.93 -13.06 -4.40
CA GLU A 179 -18.08 -12.20 -5.58
C GLU A 179 -16.75 -11.52 -5.96
N ALA A 180 -16.04 -10.98 -4.97
CA ALA A 180 -14.73 -10.35 -5.17
C ALA A 180 -13.70 -11.34 -5.73
N GLU A 181 -13.67 -12.57 -5.22
CA GLU A 181 -12.84 -13.64 -5.77
C GLU A 181 -13.32 -14.09 -7.16
N GLY A 182 -14.64 -14.16 -7.38
CA GLY A 182 -15.24 -14.55 -8.65
C GLY A 182 -14.87 -13.62 -9.82
N ILE A 183 -14.66 -12.34 -9.56
CA ILE A 183 -14.16 -11.37 -10.55
C ILE A 183 -12.63 -11.30 -10.63
N GLY A 184 -11.93 -12.09 -9.79
CA GLY A 184 -10.48 -12.13 -9.76
C GLY A 184 -9.83 -10.91 -9.10
N LEU A 185 -10.52 -10.21 -8.20
CA LEU A 185 -10.05 -8.95 -7.60
C LEU A 185 -8.66 -9.08 -6.97
N TYR A 186 -8.40 -10.19 -6.28
CA TYR A 186 -7.14 -10.45 -5.59
C TYR A 186 -6.17 -11.34 -6.39
N GLY A 187 -6.55 -11.74 -7.61
CA GLY A 187 -5.86 -12.81 -8.33
C GLY A 187 -5.97 -14.17 -7.62
N PRO A 188 -4.97 -15.06 -7.77
CA PRO A 188 -4.98 -16.37 -7.09
C PRO A 188 -4.88 -16.25 -5.56
N VAL A 189 -5.94 -16.66 -4.86
CA VAL A 189 -6.02 -16.66 -3.39
C VAL A 189 -5.79 -18.08 -2.86
N ASP A 190 -4.87 -18.25 -1.90
CA ASP A 190 -4.71 -19.51 -1.15
C ASP A 190 -5.46 -19.47 0.19
N ASP A 191 -5.64 -20.64 0.82
CA ASP A 191 -6.43 -20.77 2.06
C ASP A 191 -5.98 -19.83 3.19
N ILE A 192 -4.67 -19.55 3.28
CA ILE A 192 -4.12 -18.64 4.29
C ILE A 192 -4.50 -17.20 4.00
N ALA A 193 -4.41 -16.77 2.74
CA ALA A 193 -4.83 -15.45 2.31
C ALA A 193 -6.35 -15.28 2.41
N ARG A 194 -7.12 -16.29 1.98
CA ARG A 194 -8.59 -16.28 2.02
C ARG A 194 -9.11 -16.12 3.45
N GLY A 195 -8.45 -16.76 4.42
CA GLY A 195 -8.78 -16.61 5.85
C GLY A 195 -8.49 -15.22 6.45
N ARG A 196 -7.90 -14.29 5.67
CA ARG A 196 -7.67 -12.90 6.08
C ARG A 196 -8.59 -11.90 5.37
N LEU A 197 -9.20 -12.31 4.26
CA LEU A 197 -10.19 -11.50 3.56
C LEU A 197 -11.45 -11.38 4.42
N GLY A 198 -12.09 -10.22 4.37
CA GLY A 198 -13.39 -10.02 5.02
C GLY A 198 -14.44 -10.93 4.37
N ASP A 199 -15.60 -11.03 4.99
CA ASP A 199 -16.76 -11.68 4.35
C ASP A 199 -17.43 -10.75 3.34
N VAL A 200 -17.27 -9.43 3.53
CA VAL A 200 -17.72 -8.37 2.62
C VAL A 200 -16.56 -7.40 2.36
N GLU A 201 -16.35 -7.10 1.09
CA GLU A 201 -15.34 -6.21 0.55
C GLU A 201 -16.00 -4.90 0.07
N VAL A 202 -15.46 -3.77 0.49
CA VAL A 202 -16.02 -2.44 0.20
C VAL A 202 -14.95 -1.56 -0.41
N ALA A 203 -15.01 -1.37 -1.72
CA ALA A 203 -14.13 -0.45 -2.44
C ALA A 203 -14.83 0.90 -2.64
N MET A 204 -14.39 1.92 -1.92
CA MET A 204 -14.95 3.27 -2.02
C MET A 204 -14.72 3.90 -3.41
N THR A 205 -15.70 4.60 -3.95
CA THR A 205 -15.56 5.36 -5.20
C THR A 205 -15.29 6.84 -4.91
N GLY A 206 -14.94 7.61 -5.95
CA GLY A 206 -14.67 9.04 -5.82
C GLY A 206 -13.70 9.35 -4.68
N ARG A 207 -14.09 10.26 -3.79
CA ARG A 207 -13.28 10.69 -2.62
C ARG A 207 -13.85 10.21 -1.27
N ALA A 208 -14.88 9.36 -1.32
CA ALA A 208 -15.63 8.94 -0.15
C ALA A 208 -14.79 8.09 0.81
N THR A 209 -15.09 8.10 2.11
CA THR A 209 -14.40 7.25 3.09
C THR A 209 -15.36 6.62 4.09
N VAL A 210 -14.99 5.45 4.60
CA VAL A 210 -15.64 4.86 5.77
C VAL A 210 -14.58 4.62 6.84
N VAL A 211 -14.86 5.07 8.06
CA VAL A 211 -13.97 4.94 9.22
C VAL A 211 -14.66 4.18 10.33
N ASP A 212 -13.89 3.74 11.32
CA ASP A 212 -14.43 3.21 12.58
C ASP A 212 -13.72 3.86 13.77
N SER A 213 -14.37 4.85 14.39
CA SER A 213 -13.78 5.58 15.52
C SER A 213 -13.61 4.74 16.80
N ARG A 214 -14.14 3.51 16.85
CA ARG A 214 -13.90 2.57 17.96
C ARG A 214 -12.48 2.00 17.93
N THR A 215 -11.90 1.84 16.75
CA THR A 215 -10.62 1.16 16.53
C THR A 215 -9.55 2.08 15.94
N GLN A 216 -9.95 3.12 15.21
CA GLN A 216 -9.05 4.06 14.57
C GLN A 216 -8.78 5.28 15.45
N SER A 217 -7.52 5.72 15.51
CA SER A 217 -7.16 6.92 16.26
C SER A 217 -7.70 8.19 15.59
N PRO A 218 -7.96 9.27 16.36
CA PRO A 218 -8.34 10.56 15.79
C PRO A 218 -7.36 11.08 14.74
N ALA A 219 -6.06 10.83 14.92
CA ALA A 219 -5.03 11.24 13.97
C ALA A 219 -5.11 10.47 12.64
N SER A 220 -5.35 9.15 12.68
CA SER A 220 -5.55 8.34 11.46
C SER A 220 -6.79 8.78 10.70
N MET A 221 -7.87 9.08 11.43
CA MET A 221 -9.11 9.57 10.86
C MET A 221 -9.05 11.03 10.34
N ALA A 222 -7.97 11.76 10.61
CA ALA A 222 -7.80 13.15 10.22
C ALA A 222 -6.82 13.33 9.03
N LEU A 223 -6.37 12.23 8.42
CA LEU A 223 -5.52 12.29 7.23
C LEU A 223 -6.24 13.00 6.08
N ILE A 224 -5.48 13.77 5.31
CA ILE A 224 -5.95 14.55 4.17
C ILE A 224 -5.93 13.67 2.92
N GLY A 225 -4.77 13.06 2.63
CA GLY A 225 -4.63 12.07 1.59
C GLY A 225 -5.08 10.69 2.09
N ALA A 226 -5.72 9.92 1.22
CA ALA A 226 -6.00 8.50 1.41
C ALA A 226 -5.77 7.73 0.10
N HIS A 227 -5.64 6.42 0.20
CA HIS A 227 -5.55 5.50 -0.92
C HIS A 227 -6.12 4.14 -0.51
N GLY A 228 -6.01 3.14 -1.40
CA GLY A 228 -6.34 1.74 -1.13
C GLY A 228 -7.50 1.21 -1.97
N SER A 229 -8.29 2.09 -2.61
CA SER A 229 -9.41 1.67 -3.45
C SER A 229 -9.05 1.44 -4.91
N LEU A 230 -10.09 1.16 -5.70
CA LEU A 230 -10.00 0.78 -7.11
C LEU A 230 -10.19 1.98 -8.06
N THR A 231 -9.98 3.22 -7.59
CA THR A 231 -10.09 4.39 -8.47
C THR A 231 -8.84 4.53 -9.34
N PRO A 232 -8.95 5.12 -10.55
CA PRO A 232 -7.79 5.36 -11.40
C PRO A 232 -6.67 6.16 -10.69
N GLU A 233 -7.03 7.14 -9.87
CA GLU A 233 -6.08 7.96 -9.10
C GLU A 233 -5.30 7.16 -8.06
N GLU A 234 -5.87 6.06 -7.55
CA GLU A 234 -5.23 5.17 -6.59
C GLU A 234 -4.47 4.02 -7.28
N LEU A 235 -4.91 3.57 -8.46
CA LEU A 235 -4.32 2.40 -9.15
C LEU A 235 -3.25 2.74 -10.19
N MET A 236 -3.32 3.91 -10.84
CA MET A 236 -2.38 4.26 -11.90
C MET A 236 -1.05 4.73 -11.33
N VAL A 237 -0.05 3.86 -11.39
CA VAL A 237 1.31 4.12 -10.89
C VAL A 237 2.32 4.14 -12.04
N PRO A 238 3.44 4.88 -11.90
CA PRO A 238 4.47 4.91 -12.91
C PRO A 238 5.21 3.56 -12.97
N LEU A 239 5.67 3.18 -14.16
CA LEU A 239 6.68 2.14 -14.35
C LEU A 239 7.77 2.70 -15.26
N LEU A 240 8.86 3.17 -14.65
CA LEU A 240 10.00 3.73 -15.36
C LEU A 240 11.12 2.70 -15.40
N MET A 241 11.69 2.47 -16.59
CA MET A 241 12.85 1.62 -16.78
C MET A 241 13.97 2.43 -17.39
N VAL A 242 15.13 2.41 -16.74
CA VAL A 242 16.35 3.05 -17.22
C VAL A 242 17.43 1.98 -17.34
N GLN A 243 18.00 1.86 -18.53
CA GLN A 243 19.25 1.13 -18.70
C GLN A 243 20.37 2.14 -18.57
N ALA A 244 21.31 1.90 -17.65
CA ALA A 244 22.47 2.77 -17.51
C ALA A 244 23.26 2.80 -18.83
N ALA A 245 23.69 4.00 -19.22
CA ALA A 245 24.42 4.24 -20.47
C ALA A 245 25.94 4.12 -20.27
#